data_AF-A0A7S3EVV6-F1
#
_entry.id   AF-A0A7S3EVV6-F1
#
_cell.length_a   1.000
_cell.length_b   1.000
_cell.length_c   1.000
_cell.angle_alpha   90.00
_cell.angle_beta   90.00
_cell.angle_gamma   90.00
#
_symmetry.space_group_name_H-M   'P 1'
#
loop_
_entity.id
_entity.type
_entity.pdbx_description
1 polymer ?
#
loop_
_entity_poly.entity_id
_entity_poly.type
_entity_poly.pdbx_seq_one_letter_code
_entity_poly.pdbx_strand_id
1 'polypeptide(L)'
;MSKVQARAHRFVSHSWSAPTNWTQLMGKNCSYCDLKATELHVVAMDVAATLGCTWQEVTFWVDKCCIPQQHRLTAICINLLEDFIQRSDGMVVLLSWQYFERLWCIYEWAAFLLHHDARRILICADAFIRPGTQQMFIDAVRHFTVRSAKCHDEADRAVLDAKIAEYYLSEEAFEALTRSTAIALLAASAARRCARHEHNRWGEFTPWVELARECGFDELADALTTADPVRWRREAYVAVASRSELAPPNARGRVGSCRDWSCTFEESVDAWFEAAVNPLLHTIKQASVRRNSRFRRLAMKTHNLTGFCSRISARLSSRSTEGSLCRGPCHTTGGRSTEGRSTGGRGATESESTEESPTSAGSRNRPREGGDDPEPGIRASNLQKDPIAEERSARDALSATFIAEWSRGLQPLCRPLFVSWAHEGSPAAGERLFCSWAEPSWASHNLD
;
A
#
# COMPACT_ATOMS: atom_id res chain seq x y z
N MET A 1 13.67 23.54 -12.91
CA MET A 1 12.65 22.81 -12.12
C MET A 1 12.87 21.32 -12.36
N SER A 2 12.85 20.49 -11.32
CA SER A 2 12.82 19.03 -11.47
C SER A 2 11.45 18.60 -12.02
N LYS A 3 11.41 17.58 -12.88
CA LYS A 3 10.14 16.93 -13.21
C LYS A 3 9.67 16.17 -11.96
N VAL A 4 8.50 16.53 -11.43
CA VAL A 4 7.81 15.73 -10.42
C VAL A 4 7.56 14.35 -11.04
N GLN A 5 8.00 13.29 -10.38
CA GLN A 5 7.75 11.92 -10.85
C GLN A 5 6.28 11.57 -10.57
N ALA A 6 5.62 10.89 -11.50
CA ALA A 6 4.26 10.43 -11.29
C ALA A 6 4.18 9.49 -10.07
N ARG A 7 3.17 9.72 -9.23
CA ARG A 7 2.82 8.92 -8.05
C ARG A 7 1.36 8.48 -8.18
N ALA A 8 1.02 7.34 -7.60
CA ALA A 8 -0.37 6.94 -7.40
C ALA A 8 -0.79 7.30 -5.98
N HIS A 9 -1.99 7.86 -5.81
CA HIS A 9 -2.52 8.11 -4.48
C HIS A 9 -2.64 6.79 -3.68
N ARG A 10 -3.00 5.69 -4.34
CA ARG A 10 -3.01 4.34 -3.74
C ARG A 10 -2.52 3.25 -4.71
N PHE A 11 -1.76 2.28 -4.21
CA PHE A 11 -1.59 0.96 -4.83
C PHE A 11 -2.80 0.09 -4.46
N VAL A 12 -3.32 -0.74 -5.36
CA VAL A 12 -4.40 -1.69 -5.05
C VAL A 12 -3.87 -3.11 -5.23
N SER A 13 -3.92 -3.92 -4.17
CA SER A 13 -3.77 -5.37 -4.27
C SER A 13 -5.11 -6.07 -4.04
N HIS A 14 -5.42 -7.07 -4.83
CA HIS A 14 -6.65 -7.86 -4.71
C HIS A 14 -6.50 -9.23 -5.37
N SER A 15 -7.27 -10.22 -4.90
CA SER A 15 -7.43 -11.45 -5.68
C SER A 15 -8.22 -11.15 -6.96
N TRP A 16 -7.75 -11.65 -8.10
CA TRP A 16 -8.36 -11.37 -9.40
C TRP A 16 -9.71 -12.08 -9.54
N SER A 17 -9.72 -13.41 -9.41
CA SER A 17 -10.88 -14.30 -9.46
C SER A 17 -11.70 -14.25 -8.16
N ALA A 18 -12.97 -14.65 -8.20
CA ALA A 18 -13.77 -14.87 -6.98
C ALA A 18 -13.33 -16.15 -6.25
N PRO A 19 -13.56 -16.27 -4.93
CA PRO A 19 -13.43 -17.55 -4.22
C PRO A 19 -14.31 -18.64 -4.84
N THR A 20 -13.85 -19.89 -4.85
CA THR A 20 -14.58 -21.02 -5.46
C THR A 20 -15.98 -21.26 -4.86
N ASN A 21 -16.16 -20.95 -3.58
CA ASN A 21 -17.42 -21.06 -2.85
C ASN A 21 -18.18 -19.71 -2.70
N TRP A 22 -17.78 -18.66 -3.42
CA TRP A 22 -18.35 -17.31 -3.33
C TRP A 22 -19.88 -17.30 -3.44
N THR A 23 -20.41 -17.92 -4.50
CA THR A 23 -21.85 -17.98 -4.81
C THR A 23 -22.68 -18.68 -3.72
N GLN A 24 -22.07 -19.60 -2.96
CA GLN A 24 -22.69 -20.31 -1.84
C GLN A 24 -22.76 -19.44 -0.58
N LEU A 25 -21.71 -18.67 -0.29
CA LEU A 25 -21.58 -17.89 0.96
C LEU A 25 -22.17 -16.47 0.86
N MET A 26 -22.03 -15.84 -0.30
CA MET A 26 -22.47 -14.46 -0.55
C MET A 26 -23.82 -14.40 -1.30
N GLY A 27 -24.25 -15.52 -1.87
CA GLY A 27 -25.49 -15.68 -2.62
C GLY A 27 -25.37 -15.34 -4.11
N LYS A 28 -26.26 -15.94 -4.92
CA LYS A 28 -26.26 -15.85 -6.40
C LYS A 28 -26.38 -14.42 -6.96
N ASN A 29 -26.90 -13.49 -6.17
CA ASN A 29 -27.12 -12.10 -6.59
C ASN A 29 -25.99 -11.14 -6.13
N CYS A 30 -24.88 -11.68 -5.63
CA CYS A 30 -23.74 -10.90 -5.13
C CYS A 30 -22.53 -11.07 -6.07
N SER A 31 -22.27 -10.09 -6.93
CA SER A 31 -21.08 -10.08 -7.80
C SER A 31 -19.82 -9.77 -6.99
N TYR A 32 -18.76 -10.55 -7.21
CA TYR A 32 -17.45 -10.32 -6.59
C TYR A 32 -16.77 -9.04 -7.13
N CYS A 33 -16.95 -8.76 -8.42
CA CYS A 33 -16.40 -7.54 -9.03
C CYS A 33 -17.15 -6.28 -8.57
N ASP A 34 -18.48 -6.37 -8.38
CA ASP A 34 -19.29 -5.22 -7.97
C ASP A 34 -19.01 -4.83 -6.51
N LEU A 35 -18.79 -5.80 -5.61
CA LEU A 35 -18.33 -5.50 -4.25
C LEU A 35 -16.92 -4.91 -4.23
N LYS A 36 -15.98 -5.45 -5.04
CA LYS A 36 -14.64 -4.85 -5.20
C LYS A 36 -14.71 -3.40 -5.73
N ALA A 37 -15.59 -3.13 -6.69
CA ALA A 37 -15.81 -1.78 -7.23
C ALA A 37 -16.44 -0.84 -6.18
N THR A 38 -17.39 -1.34 -5.39
CA THR A 38 -18.07 -0.57 -4.33
C THR A 38 -17.09 -0.17 -3.22
N GLU A 39 -16.32 -1.12 -2.69
CA GLU A 39 -15.26 -0.88 -1.70
C GLU A 39 -14.22 0.14 -2.22
N LEU A 40 -13.74 -0.04 -3.46
CA LEU A 40 -12.76 0.87 -4.05
C LEU A 40 -13.32 2.27 -4.31
N HIS A 41 -14.62 2.40 -4.63
CA HIS A 41 -15.30 3.68 -4.78
C HIS A 41 -15.48 4.41 -3.43
N VAL A 42 -15.79 3.69 -2.35
CA VAL A 42 -15.82 4.27 -0.98
C VAL A 42 -14.45 4.84 -0.64
N VAL A 43 -13.37 4.05 -0.79
CA VAL A 43 -12.01 4.54 -0.54
C VAL A 43 -11.62 5.71 -1.46
N ALA A 44 -12.10 5.75 -2.71
CA ALA A 44 -11.89 6.90 -3.59
C ALA A 44 -12.52 8.18 -3.04
N MET A 45 -13.71 8.10 -2.43
CA MET A 45 -14.34 9.25 -1.77
C MET A 45 -13.59 9.67 -0.50
N ASP A 46 -13.17 8.73 0.35
CA ASP A 46 -12.47 9.03 1.61
C ASP A 46 -11.09 9.64 1.37
N VAL A 47 -10.36 9.12 0.39
CA VAL A 47 -9.07 9.67 -0.06
C VAL A 47 -9.26 11.05 -0.69
N ALA A 48 -10.32 11.28 -1.47
CA ALA A 48 -10.61 12.59 -2.05
C ALA A 48 -10.95 13.64 -1.00
N ALA A 49 -11.77 13.29 -0.01
CA ALA A 49 -12.10 14.14 1.13
C ALA A 49 -10.84 14.51 1.94
N THR A 50 -9.92 13.56 2.14
CA THR A 50 -8.63 13.79 2.80
C THR A 50 -7.71 14.73 2.01
N LEU A 51 -7.79 14.71 0.67
CA LEU A 51 -6.93 15.51 -0.22
C LEU A 51 -7.54 16.86 -0.64
N GLY A 52 -8.83 17.09 -0.36
CA GLY A 52 -9.55 18.27 -0.82
C GLY A 52 -9.85 18.30 -2.31
N CYS A 53 -9.95 17.13 -2.96
CA CYS A 53 -10.23 16.99 -4.40
C CYS A 53 -11.52 16.18 -4.66
N THR A 54 -11.83 15.91 -5.93
CA THR A 54 -12.92 15.01 -6.32
C THR A 54 -12.43 13.56 -6.41
N TRP A 55 -13.31 12.57 -6.21
CA TRP A 55 -12.92 11.15 -6.24
C TRP A 55 -12.45 10.68 -7.63
N GLN A 56 -12.84 11.40 -8.68
CA GLN A 56 -12.36 11.19 -10.05
C GLN A 56 -10.89 11.63 -10.25
N GLU A 57 -10.33 12.43 -9.34
CA GLU A 57 -8.92 12.86 -9.35
C GLU A 57 -8.02 11.93 -8.50
N VAL A 58 -8.60 11.03 -7.72
CA VAL A 58 -7.86 10.00 -6.98
C VAL A 58 -7.34 8.94 -7.96
N THR A 59 -6.06 8.61 -7.83
CA THR A 59 -5.36 7.73 -8.78
C THR A 59 -4.96 6.43 -8.11
N PHE A 60 -5.43 5.33 -8.69
CA PHE A 60 -5.12 3.97 -8.27
C PHE A 60 -4.14 3.34 -9.26
N TRP A 61 -3.11 2.67 -8.73
CA TRP A 61 -2.30 1.74 -9.51
C TRP A 61 -2.82 0.32 -9.25
N VAL A 62 -3.18 -0.40 -10.31
CA VAL A 62 -3.77 -1.75 -10.23
C VAL A 62 -3.00 -2.66 -11.17
N ASP A 63 -2.41 -3.73 -10.64
CA ASP A 63 -1.53 -4.66 -11.37
C ASP A 63 -2.11 -5.12 -12.72
N LYS A 64 -3.34 -5.65 -12.70
CA LYS A 64 -4.05 -6.19 -13.86
C LYS A 64 -4.37 -5.15 -14.94
N CYS A 65 -4.41 -3.86 -14.57
CA CYS A 65 -4.73 -2.75 -15.47
C CYS A 65 -3.48 -1.99 -15.95
N CYS A 66 -2.41 -1.98 -15.14
CA CYS A 66 -1.18 -1.24 -15.41
C CYS A 66 -0.08 -2.10 -16.03
N ILE A 67 -0.12 -3.43 -15.83
CA ILE A 67 0.77 -4.40 -16.49
C ILE A 67 0.07 -4.94 -17.74
N PRO A 68 0.65 -4.79 -18.96
CA PRO A 68 0.15 -5.45 -20.15
C PRO A 68 0.11 -6.97 -19.97
N GLN A 69 -1.06 -7.57 -20.18
CA GLN A 69 -1.25 -9.02 -20.09
C GLN A 69 -0.78 -9.69 -21.39
N GLN A 70 -0.25 -10.92 -21.30
CA GLN A 70 0.18 -11.74 -22.45
C GLN A 70 1.17 -11.03 -23.41
N HIS A 71 2.02 -10.13 -22.91
CA HIS A 71 2.89 -9.30 -23.73
C HIS A 71 4.38 -9.46 -23.38
N ARG A 72 5.28 -9.25 -24.34
CA ARG A 72 6.74 -9.35 -24.11
C ARG A 72 7.29 -8.42 -23.02
N LEU A 73 6.53 -7.40 -22.62
CA LEU A 73 6.89 -6.46 -21.55
C LEU A 73 6.37 -6.88 -20.16
N THR A 74 5.51 -7.90 -20.03
CA THR A 74 4.93 -8.34 -18.74
C THR A 74 6.02 -8.62 -17.70
N ALA A 75 7.03 -9.41 -18.07
CA ALA A 75 8.18 -9.72 -17.22
C ALA A 75 9.03 -8.49 -16.83
N ILE A 76 9.11 -7.47 -17.69
CA ILE A 76 9.81 -6.21 -17.37
C ILE A 76 8.99 -5.39 -16.36
N CYS A 77 7.66 -5.33 -16.53
CA CYS A 77 6.77 -4.63 -15.60
C CYS A 77 6.73 -5.29 -14.23
N ILE A 78 6.72 -6.63 -14.18
CA ILE A 78 6.85 -7.45 -12.96
C ILE A 78 8.16 -7.17 -12.20
N ASN A 79 9.26 -6.89 -12.90
CA ASN A 79 10.54 -6.49 -12.31
C ASN A 79 10.63 -4.99 -11.96
N LEU A 80 9.54 -4.25 -12.11
CA LEU A 80 9.35 -2.85 -11.70
C LEU A 80 8.18 -2.68 -10.71
N LEU A 81 7.54 -3.76 -10.26
CA LEU A 81 6.37 -3.74 -9.37
C LEU A 81 6.67 -2.98 -8.08
N GLU A 82 7.81 -3.26 -7.45
CA GLU A 82 8.26 -2.63 -6.22
C GLU A 82 8.56 -1.13 -6.40
N ASP A 83 8.98 -0.73 -7.61
CA ASP A 83 9.18 0.67 -7.99
C ASP A 83 7.83 1.41 -7.99
N PHE A 84 6.73 0.79 -8.43
CA PHE A 84 5.37 1.36 -8.37
C PHE A 84 4.79 1.36 -6.96
N ILE A 85 5.02 0.30 -6.19
CA ILE A 85 4.68 0.19 -4.76
C ILE A 85 5.33 1.34 -3.98
N GLN A 86 6.65 1.55 -4.12
CA GLN A 86 7.38 2.66 -3.46
C GLN A 86 6.88 4.06 -3.90
N ARG A 87 6.40 4.19 -5.14
CA ARG A 87 5.86 5.43 -5.71
C ARG A 87 4.43 5.74 -5.27
N SER A 88 3.77 4.82 -4.57
CA SER A 88 2.40 5.02 -4.09
C SER A 88 2.38 5.72 -2.72
N ASP A 89 1.35 6.51 -2.43
CA ASP A 89 1.24 7.22 -1.15
C ASP A 89 0.64 6.36 -0.03
N GLY A 90 -0.23 5.43 -0.40
CA GLY A 90 -0.78 4.36 0.45
C GLY A 90 -1.09 3.09 -0.34
N MET A 91 -1.65 2.09 0.33
CA MET A 91 -2.13 0.83 -0.23
C MET A 91 -3.61 0.62 0.11
N VAL A 92 -4.33 -0.05 -0.77
CA VAL A 92 -5.70 -0.53 -0.57
C VAL A 92 -5.69 -2.03 -0.84
N VAL A 93 -6.27 -2.81 0.07
CA VAL A 93 -6.35 -4.26 -0.06
C VAL A 93 -7.82 -4.66 -0.08
N LEU A 94 -8.29 -5.11 -1.26
CA LEU A 94 -9.66 -5.62 -1.42
C LEU A 94 -9.68 -7.08 -0.93
N LEU A 95 -9.90 -7.24 0.37
CA LEU A 95 -9.55 -8.43 1.12
C LEU A 95 -10.74 -9.41 1.18
N SER A 96 -10.70 -10.42 0.31
CA SER A 96 -11.49 -11.65 0.44
C SER A 96 -10.67 -12.76 1.11
N TRP A 97 -11.31 -13.72 1.78
CA TRP A 97 -10.63 -14.80 2.52
C TRP A 97 -9.51 -15.51 1.74
N GLN A 98 -9.74 -15.84 0.45
CA GLN A 98 -8.74 -16.43 -0.45
C GLN A 98 -7.47 -15.57 -0.72
N TYR A 99 -7.38 -14.33 -0.22
CA TYR A 99 -6.26 -13.43 -0.53
C TYR A 99 -4.91 -14.01 -0.08
N PHE A 100 -4.90 -14.72 1.05
CA PHE A 100 -3.72 -15.43 1.56
C PHE A 100 -3.40 -16.72 0.79
N GLU A 101 -4.30 -17.20 -0.07
CA GLU A 101 -3.99 -18.28 -1.03
C GLU A 101 -3.19 -17.77 -2.25
N ARG A 102 -2.90 -16.47 -2.37
CA ARG A 102 -2.27 -15.85 -3.56
C ARG A 102 -0.93 -15.25 -3.20
N LEU A 103 0.17 -15.95 -3.53
CA LEU A 103 1.52 -15.54 -3.12
C LEU A 103 1.90 -14.16 -3.70
N TRP A 104 1.44 -13.83 -4.90
CA TRP A 104 1.66 -12.51 -5.53
C TRP A 104 1.04 -11.36 -4.71
N CYS A 105 -0.21 -11.50 -4.26
CA CYS A 105 -0.91 -10.49 -3.47
C CYS A 105 -0.28 -10.31 -2.07
N ILE A 106 0.23 -11.39 -1.50
CA ILE A 106 0.98 -11.34 -0.23
C ILE A 106 2.36 -10.73 -0.40
N TYR A 107 3.03 -11.00 -1.53
CA TYR A 107 4.29 -10.33 -1.84
C TYR A 107 4.11 -8.82 -2.03
N GLU A 108 3.04 -8.37 -2.70
CA GLU A 108 2.70 -6.94 -2.82
C GLU A 108 2.50 -6.26 -1.46
N TRP A 109 1.77 -6.91 -0.55
CA TRP A 109 1.56 -6.48 0.83
C TRP A 109 2.90 -6.33 1.58
N ALA A 110 3.72 -7.38 1.56
CA ALA A 110 5.02 -7.38 2.24
C ALA A 110 6.01 -6.37 1.62
N ALA A 111 6.02 -6.24 0.28
CA ALA A 111 6.83 -5.26 -0.44
C ALA A 111 6.41 -3.82 -0.13
N PHE A 112 5.11 -3.54 0.00
CA PHE A 112 4.63 -2.24 0.48
C PHE A 112 5.15 -1.96 1.90
N LEU A 113 5.09 -2.97 2.79
CA LEU A 113 5.66 -2.89 4.13
C LEU A 113 7.19 -2.73 4.16
N LEU A 114 7.95 -2.96 3.09
CA LEU A 114 9.38 -2.60 3.07
C LEU A 114 9.56 -1.08 3.13
N HIS A 115 8.74 -0.33 2.38
CA HIS A 115 8.93 1.10 2.15
C HIS A 115 8.05 2.00 3.01
N HIS A 116 6.89 1.48 3.44
CA HIS A 116 5.85 2.24 4.12
C HIS A 116 5.63 1.76 5.57
N ASP A 117 4.72 2.46 6.24
CA ASP A 117 4.21 2.17 7.57
C ASP A 117 2.89 1.37 7.42
N ALA A 118 2.59 0.45 8.36
CA ALA A 118 1.41 -0.41 8.27
C ALA A 118 0.08 0.38 8.22
N ARG A 119 0.01 1.55 8.87
CA ARG A 119 -1.17 2.44 8.84
C ARG A 119 -1.51 2.97 7.44
N ARG A 120 -0.57 2.90 6.49
CA ARG A 120 -0.81 3.30 5.10
C ARG A 120 -1.53 2.22 4.28
N ILE A 121 -1.84 1.07 4.87
CA ILE A 121 -2.64 0.00 4.27
C ILE A 121 -4.10 0.14 4.73
N LEU A 122 -5.01 0.40 3.78
CA LEU A 122 -6.45 0.39 4.01
C LEU A 122 -7.01 -1.00 3.68
N ILE A 123 -7.69 -1.62 4.65
CA ILE A 123 -8.29 -2.95 4.51
C ILE A 123 -9.77 -2.85 4.16
N CYS A 124 -10.08 -3.09 2.89
CA CYS A 124 -11.43 -3.23 2.37
C CYS A 124 -11.92 -4.66 2.59
N ALA A 125 -12.36 -4.96 3.82
CA ALA A 125 -12.90 -6.26 4.21
C ALA A 125 -14.39 -6.21 4.61
N ASP A 126 -14.99 -5.03 4.79
CA ASP A 126 -16.33 -4.86 5.40
C ASP A 126 -17.45 -5.53 4.57
N ALA A 127 -17.42 -5.43 3.24
CA ALA A 127 -18.39 -6.12 2.37
C ALA A 127 -18.17 -7.65 2.29
N PHE A 128 -16.97 -8.13 2.64
CA PHE A 128 -16.55 -9.54 2.52
C PHE A 128 -16.67 -10.33 3.83
N ILE A 129 -16.52 -9.66 4.98
CA ILE A 129 -16.67 -10.25 6.31
C ILE A 129 -18.16 -10.30 6.69
N ARG A 130 -18.64 -11.51 6.97
CA ARG A 130 -19.97 -11.84 7.48
C ARG A 130 -19.80 -12.90 8.57
N PRO A 131 -20.78 -13.11 9.47
CA PRO A 131 -20.69 -14.16 10.48
C PRO A 131 -20.37 -15.56 9.90
N GLY A 132 -20.85 -15.86 8.69
CA GLY A 132 -20.56 -17.12 7.97
C GLY A 132 -19.26 -17.15 7.16
N THR A 133 -18.52 -16.04 7.04
CA THR A 133 -17.24 -15.96 6.31
C THR A 133 -16.05 -15.57 7.20
N GLN A 134 -16.29 -15.00 8.38
CA GLN A 134 -15.25 -14.52 9.30
C GLN A 134 -14.21 -15.60 9.64
N GLN A 135 -14.65 -16.82 9.94
CA GLN A 135 -13.75 -17.93 10.25
C GLN A 135 -12.79 -18.24 9.08
N MET A 136 -13.23 -18.05 7.83
CA MET A 136 -12.37 -18.26 6.66
C MET A 136 -11.23 -17.24 6.57
N PHE A 137 -11.41 -16.01 7.08
CA PHE A 137 -10.31 -15.04 7.16
C PHE A 137 -9.32 -15.41 8.27
N ILE A 138 -9.83 -15.88 9.42
CA ILE A 138 -9.01 -16.37 10.54
C ILE A 138 -8.17 -17.56 10.06
N ASP A 139 -8.79 -18.56 9.43
CA ASP A 139 -8.12 -19.75 8.90
C ASP A 139 -7.13 -19.41 7.78
N ALA A 140 -7.48 -18.49 6.87
CA ALA A 140 -6.59 -18.07 5.78
C ALA A 140 -5.31 -17.37 6.29
N VAL A 141 -5.40 -16.60 7.38
CA VAL A 141 -4.23 -15.98 8.02
C VAL A 141 -3.47 -16.98 8.89
N ARG A 142 -4.18 -17.81 9.65
CA ARG A 142 -3.63 -18.89 10.51
C ARG A 142 -2.78 -19.89 9.72
N HIS A 143 -3.26 -20.30 8.55
CA HIS A 143 -2.64 -21.33 7.71
C HIS A 143 -1.82 -20.78 6.54
N PHE A 144 -1.68 -19.45 6.42
CA PHE A 144 -0.82 -18.85 5.40
C PHE A 144 0.63 -19.35 5.53
N THR A 145 1.15 -19.95 4.46
CA THR A 145 2.58 -20.19 4.27
C THR A 145 3.00 -19.92 2.82
N VAL A 146 4.27 -19.58 2.59
CA VAL A 146 4.78 -19.30 1.23
C VAL A 146 4.65 -20.53 0.31
N ARG A 147 4.91 -21.73 0.87
CA ARG A 147 4.78 -23.02 0.17
C ARG A 147 3.34 -23.42 -0.17
N SER A 148 2.34 -22.98 0.61
CA SER A 148 0.93 -23.32 0.35
C SER A 148 0.21 -22.28 -0.52
N ALA A 149 0.67 -21.03 -0.52
CA ALA A 149 0.14 -19.99 -1.37
C ALA A 149 0.45 -20.24 -2.86
N LYS A 150 -0.54 -20.00 -3.70
CA LYS A 150 -0.58 -20.31 -5.14
C LYS A 150 -0.14 -19.08 -5.95
N CYS A 151 0.49 -19.31 -7.10
CA CYS A 151 0.68 -18.27 -8.11
C CYS A 151 -0.46 -18.32 -9.15
N HIS A 152 -0.45 -17.42 -10.13
CA HIS A 152 -1.38 -17.53 -11.27
C HIS A 152 -0.75 -18.35 -12.41
N ASP A 153 0.50 -18.02 -12.74
CA ASP A 153 1.45 -18.87 -13.43
C ASP A 153 2.46 -19.36 -12.38
N GLU A 154 2.75 -20.65 -12.28
CA GLU A 154 3.72 -21.16 -11.30
C GLU A 154 5.18 -20.85 -11.70
N ALA A 155 5.44 -20.36 -12.92
CA ALA A 155 6.73 -19.76 -13.28
C ALA A 155 7.05 -18.50 -12.46
N ASP A 156 6.01 -17.74 -12.05
CA ASP A 156 6.16 -16.55 -11.18
C ASP A 156 6.73 -16.91 -9.80
N ARG A 157 6.52 -18.15 -9.31
CA ARG A 157 7.00 -18.58 -7.99
C ARG A 157 8.51 -18.42 -7.86
N ALA A 158 9.29 -18.84 -8.86
CA ALA A 158 10.74 -18.74 -8.83
C ALA A 158 11.23 -17.27 -8.74
N VAL A 159 10.46 -16.32 -9.30
CA VAL A 159 10.73 -14.89 -9.20
C VAL A 159 10.39 -14.36 -7.81
N LEU A 160 9.26 -14.81 -7.24
CA LEU A 160 8.82 -14.44 -5.89
C LEU A 160 9.75 -15.00 -4.80
N ASP A 161 10.11 -16.28 -4.86
CA ASP A 161 11.02 -16.93 -3.90
C ASP A 161 12.40 -16.24 -3.90
N ALA A 162 12.91 -15.88 -5.09
CA ALA A 162 14.16 -15.12 -5.22
C ALA A 162 14.05 -13.71 -4.63
N LYS A 163 12.92 -13.00 -4.83
CA LYS A 163 12.66 -11.69 -4.22
C LYS A 163 12.48 -11.77 -2.70
N ILE A 164 11.81 -12.81 -2.20
CA ILE A 164 11.69 -13.09 -0.76
C ILE A 164 13.09 -13.30 -0.15
N ALA A 165 13.94 -14.10 -0.81
CA ALA A 165 15.32 -14.32 -0.40
C ALA A 165 16.23 -13.07 -0.55
N GLU A 166 15.93 -12.11 -1.43
CA GLU A 166 16.69 -10.85 -1.51
C GLU A 166 16.36 -9.90 -0.35
N TYR A 167 15.07 -9.79 0.04
CA TYR A 167 14.59 -8.73 0.92
C TYR A 167 14.34 -9.13 2.38
N TYR A 168 14.00 -10.39 2.68
CA TYR A 168 13.63 -10.86 4.02
C TYR A 168 14.67 -11.84 4.57
N LEU A 169 14.82 -11.95 5.90
CA LEU A 169 15.85 -12.82 6.49
C LEU A 169 15.68 -14.28 6.04
N SER A 170 14.46 -14.79 6.15
CA SER A 170 14.03 -16.13 5.70
C SER A 170 12.55 -16.12 5.29
N GLU A 171 12.06 -17.28 4.82
CA GLU A 171 10.66 -17.53 4.48
C GLU A 171 9.73 -17.32 5.69
N GLU A 172 10.12 -17.87 6.85
CA GLU A 172 9.37 -17.77 8.11
C GLU A 172 9.33 -16.30 8.62
N ALA A 173 10.37 -15.51 8.36
CA ALA A 173 10.41 -14.08 8.69
C ALA A 173 9.45 -13.26 7.80
N PHE A 174 9.32 -13.61 6.53
CA PHE A 174 8.33 -13.03 5.61
C PHE A 174 6.89 -13.40 6.04
N GLU A 175 6.67 -14.65 6.42
CA GLU A 175 5.39 -15.10 6.98
C GLU A 175 5.04 -14.39 8.30
N ALA A 176 5.99 -14.24 9.22
CA ALA A 176 5.79 -13.57 10.50
C ALA A 176 5.36 -12.10 10.31
N LEU A 177 6.00 -11.37 9.40
CA LEU A 177 5.62 -10.00 9.04
C LEU A 177 4.22 -9.94 8.40
N THR A 178 3.92 -10.90 7.50
CA THR A 178 2.62 -10.98 6.84
C THR A 178 1.50 -11.26 7.84
N ARG A 179 1.59 -12.34 8.62
CA ARG A 179 0.54 -12.75 9.56
C ARG A 179 0.32 -11.69 10.64
N SER A 180 1.38 -11.16 11.28
CA SER A 180 1.24 -10.13 12.33
C SER A 180 0.57 -8.85 11.83
N THR A 181 0.97 -8.34 10.66
CA THR A 181 0.35 -7.12 10.08
C THR A 181 -1.07 -7.38 9.58
N ALA A 182 -1.37 -8.57 9.04
CA ALA A 182 -2.73 -8.95 8.67
C ALA A 182 -3.66 -9.00 9.88
N ILE A 183 -3.25 -9.68 10.96
CA ILE A 183 -4.01 -9.78 12.22
C ILE A 183 -4.24 -8.38 12.80
N ALA A 184 -3.20 -7.55 12.86
CA ALA A 184 -3.30 -6.19 13.41
C ALA A 184 -4.28 -5.30 12.63
N LEU A 185 -4.21 -5.29 11.30
CA LEU A 185 -5.08 -4.45 10.47
C LEU A 185 -6.53 -4.99 10.41
N LEU A 186 -6.71 -6.31 10.44
CA LEU A 186 -8.03 -6.94 10.59
C LEU A 186 -8.65 -6.65 11.96
N ALA A 187 -7.88 -6.66 13.04
CA ALA A 187 -8.32 -6.25 14.36
C ALA A 187 -8.70 -4.76 14.40
N ALA A 188 -7.91 -3.87 13.79
CA ALA A 188 -8.26 -2.45 13.68
C ALA A 188 -9.53 -2.21 12.84
N SER A 189 -9.74 -2.99 11.77
CA SER A 189 -10.99 -3.01 11.00
C SER A 189 -12.17 -3.49 11.86
N ALA A 190 -12.00 -4.56 12.62
CA ALA A 190 -13.00 -5.07 13.55
C ALA A 190 -13.31 -4.08 14.69
N ALA A 191 -12.33 -3.37 15.24
CA ALA A 191 -12.54 -2.34 16.26
C ALA A 191 -13.48 -1.23 15.75
N ARG A 192 -13.30 -0.79 14.49
CA ARG A 192 -14.19 0.19 13.85
C ARG A 192 -15.62 -0.36 13.66
N ARG A 193 -15.79 -1.64 13.31
CA ARG A 193 -17.13 -2.28 13.24
C ARG A 193 -17.77 -2.50 14.62
N CYS A 194 -17.00 -2.83 15.65
CA CYS A 194 -17.48 -3.04 17.03
C CYS A 194 -18.13 -1.80 17.63
N ALA A 195 -17.82 -0.60 17.12
CA ALA A 195 -18.56 0.60 17.49
C ALA A 195 -20.05 0.52 17.13
N ARG A 196 -20.49 -0.26 16.14
CA ARG A 196 -21.92 -0.37 15.75
C ARG A 196 -22.75 -0.96 16.90
N HIS A 197 -22.30 -2.07 17.50
CA HIS A 197 -22.97 -2.75 18.61
C HIS A 197 -21.97 -3.32 19.65
N GLU A 198 -22.21 -3.06 20.93
CA GLU A 198 -21.35 -3.50 22.04
C GLU A 198 -21.15 -5.02 22.11
N HIS A 199 -22.19 -5.81 21.76
CA HIS A 199 -22.08 -7.28 21.72
C HIS A 199 -21.18 -7.80 20.59
N ASN A 200 -20.91 -7.01 19.55
CA ASN A 200 -20.03 -7.43 18.45
C ASN A 200 -18.56 -7.51 18.88
N ARG A 201 -18.14 -6.90 19.99
CA ARG A 201 -16.75 -6.98 20.49
C ARG A 201 -16.26 -8.43 20.61
N TRP A 202 -17.07 -9.29 21.21
CA TRP A 202 -16.74 -10.70 21.45
C TRP A 202 -16.75 -11.54 20.17
N GLY A 203 -17.66 -11.25 19.24
CA GLY A 203 -17.76 -11.97 17.97
C GLY A 203 -16.73 -11.52 16.94
N GLU A 204 -16.53 -10.21 16.77
CA GLU A 204 -15.74 -9.64 15.67
C GLU A 204 -14.29 -9.32 16.02
N PHE A 205 -13.98 -8.92 17.27
CA PHE A 205 -12.65 -8.44 17.64
C PHE A 205 -11.81 -9.51 18.36
N THR A 206 -12.39 -10.19 19.38
CA THR A 206 -11.67 -11.19 20.19
C THR A 206 -10.94 -12.27 19.37
N PRO A 207 -11.50 -12.82 18.26
CA PRO A 207 -10.80 -13.84 17.49
C PRO A 207 -9.46 -13.41 16.87
N TRP A 208 -9.22 -12.11 16.67
CA TRP A 208 -7.91 -11.60 16.21
C TRP A 208 -6.87 -11.56 17.35
N VAL A 209 -7.33 -11.36 18.59
CA VAL A 209 -6.49 -11.45 19.80
C VAL A 209 -6.09 -12.90 20.04
N GLU A 210 -7.03 -13.83 19.87
CA GLU A 210 -6.79 -15.27 19.99
C GLU A 210 -5.83 -15.76 18.90
N LEU A 211 -6.09 -15.41 17.64
CA LEU A 211 -5.20 -15.71 16.51
C LEU A 211 -3.79 -15.12 16.67
N ALA A 212 -3.65 -13.94 17.28
CA ALA A 212 -2.33 -13.39 17.59
C ALA A 212 -1.53 -14.29 18.55
N ARG A 213 -2.15 -14.84 19.61
CA ARG A 213 -1.49 -15.80 20.52
C ARG A 213 -1.23 -17.15 19.83
N GLU A 214 -2.19 -17.67 19.07
CA GLU A 214 -2.01 -18.90 18.28
C GLU A 214 -0.81 -18.84 17.32
N CYS A 215 -0.56 -17.67 16.71
CA CYS A 215 0.57 -17.45 15.82
C CYS A 215 1.89 -17.10 16.55
N GLY A 216 1.93 -17.09 17.89
CA GLY A 216 3.12 -16.76 18.67
C GLY A 216 3.48 -15.26 18.69
N PHE A 217 2.47 -14.38 18.57
CA PHE A 217 2.62 -12.93 18.64
C PHE A 217 2.04 -12.38 19.95
N ASP A 218 2.49 -12.89 21.11
CA ASP A 218 1.88 -12.58 22.42
C ASP A 218 1.90 -11.08 22.75
N GLU A 219 3.01 -10.37 22.48
CA GLU A 219 3.09 -8.90 22.65
C GLU A 219 2.02 -8.17 21.81
N LEU A 220 1.76 -8.65 20.59
CA LEU A 220 0.71 -8.10 19.72
C LEU A 220 -0.67 -8.44 20.26
N ALA A 221 -0.90 -9.64 20.77
CA ALA A 221 -2.18 -10.01 21.39
C ALA A 221 -2.50 -9.16 22.62
N ASP A 222 -1.50 -8.87 23.45
CA ASP A 222 -1.66 -8.04 24.64
C ASP A 222 -1.88 -6.57 24.24
N ALA A 223 -1.16 -6.06 23.25
CA ALA A 223 -1.45 -4.75 22.65
C ALA A 223 -2.85 -4.67 22.03
N LEU A 224 -3.31 -5.71 21.35
CA LEU A 224 -4.69 -5.80 20.83
C LEU A 224 -5.73 -5.85 21.97
N THR A 225 -5.40 -6.48 23.09
CA THR A 225 -6.26 -6.53 24.29
C THR A 225 -6.51 -5.12 24.89
N THR A 226 -5.63 -4.15 24.66
CA THR A 226 -5.81 -2.75 25.14
C THR A 226 -6.89 -1.96 24.40
N ALA A 227 -7.42 -2.46 23.28
CA ALA A 227 -8.45 -1.74 22.51
C ALA A 227 -9.76 -1.61 23.30
N ASP A 228 -10.40 -0.44 23.25
CA ASP A 228 -11.71 -0.24 23.88
C ASP A 228 -12.70 0.58 23.03
N PRO A 229 -13.16 0.04 21.88
CA PRO A 229 -14.02 0.77 20.95
C PRO A 229 -15.39 1.16 21.54
N VAL A 230 -15.85 0.47 22.58
CA VAL A 230 -17.09 0.80 23.31
C VAL A 230 -16.91 2.09 24.11
N ARG A 231 -15.77 2.23 24.80
CA ARG A 231 -15.40 3.46 25.51
C ARG A 231 -15.13 4.60 24.54
N TRP A 232 -14.33 4.40 23.50
CA TRP A 232 -14.00 5.46 22.53
C TRP A 232 -15.27 6.02 21.86
N ARG A 233 -16.24 5.16 21.49
CA ARG A 233 -17.55 5.61 20.97
C ARG A 233 -18.31 6.47 21.99
N ARG A 234 -18.27 6.11 23.28
CA ARG A 234 -18.92 6.87 24.36
C ARG A 234 -18.25 8.23 24.55
N GLU A 235 -16.92 8.28 24.53
CA GLU A 235 -16.12 9.51 24.63
C GLU A 235 -16.37 10.43 23.42
N ALA A 236 -16.41 9.89 22.19
CA ALA A 236 -16.74 10.63 20.97
C ALA A 236 -18.16 11.23 21.00
N TYR A 237 -19.17 10.49 21.50
CA TYR A 237 -20.51 11.05 21.69
C TYR A 237 -20.53 12.21 22.69
N VAL A 238 -19.81 12.10 23.81
CA VAL A 238 -19.70 13.19 24.80
C VAL A 238 -18.97 14.40 24.22
N ALA A 239 -17.92 14.19 23.41
CA ALA A 239 -17.15 15.24 22.76
C ALA A 239 -17.95 16.01 21.69
N VAL A 240 -18.90 15.37 21.00
CA VAL A 240 -19.83 16.04 20.09
C VAL A 240 -20.97 16.72 20.85
N ALA A 241 -21.53 16.06 21.87
CA ALA A 241 -22.60 16.62 22.68
C ALA A 241 -22.19 17.87 23.47
N SER A 242 -20.91 18.02 23.84
CA SER A 242 -20.40 19.22 24.51
C SER A 242 -20.08 20.39 23.56
N ARG A 243 -19.91 20.13 22.27
CA ARG A 243 -19.75 21.16 21.22
C ARG A 243 -21.09 21.64 20.66
N SER A 244 -22.14 20.82 20.78
CA SER A 244 -23.49 21.13 20.32
C SER A 244 -24.28 21.88 21.39
N GLU A 245 -24.52 23.18 21.18
CA GLU A 245 -25.53 23.93 21.95
C GLU A 245 -26.96 23.39 21.77
N LEU A 246 -27.18 22.56 20.74
CA LEU A 246 -28.45 21.87 20.47
C LEU A 246 -28.56 20.57 21.26
N ALA A 247 -29.76 20.33 21.80
CA ALA A 247 -30.12 19.27 22.73
C ALA A 247 -29.69 17.84 22.34
N PRO A 248 -29.46 16.94 23.32
CA PRO A 248 -28.82 15.64 23.11
C PRO A 248 -29.54 14.70 22.11
N PRO A 249 -28.83 13.74 21.47
CA PRO A 249 -29.22 13.14 20.19
C PRO A 249 -30.42 12.16 20.19
N ASN A 250 -31.25 12.15 21.24
CA ASN A 250 -32.44 11.31 21.34
C ASN A 250 -33.53 11.70 20.30
N ALA A 251 -33.39 12.86 19.66
CA ALA A 251 -34.22 13.32 18.55
C ALA A 251 -33.96 12.50 17.26
N ARG A 252 -34.64 11.36 17.14
CA ARG A 252 -34.70 10.53 15.92
C ARG A 252 -34.98 11.41 14.67
N GLY A 253 -33.99 11.55 13.77
CA GLY A 253 -34.22 12.12 12.44
C GLY A 253 -33.12 13.00 11.82
N ARG A 254 -32.12 13.48 12.58
CA ARG A 254 -31.03 14.31 12.01
C ARG A 254 -29.85 13.47 11.55
N VAL A 255 -29.74 13.25 10.24
CA VAL A 255 -28.64 12.48 9.60
C VAL A 255 -27.27 13.12 9.83
N GLY A 256 -27.19 14.46 9.86
CA GLY A 256 -25.93 15.21 9.96
C GLY A 256 -25.10 14.86 11.19
N SER A 257 -25.71 14.82 12.38
CA SER A 257 -25.01 14.54 13.66
C SER A 257 -24.47 13.12 13.79
N CYS A 258 -24.62 12.27 12.77
CA CYS A 258 -24.01 10.95 12.74
C CYS A 258 -22.54 10.97 12.26
N ARG A 259 -22.14 11.97 11.46
CA ARG A 259 -20.76 12.05 10.94
C ARG A 259 -19.74 12.50 12.00
N ASP A 260 -20.10 13.52 12.77
CA ASP A 260 -19.17 14.20 13.67
C ASP A 260 -18.57 13.27 14.74
N TRP A 261 -19.36 12.35 15.30
CA TRP A 261 -18.87 11.40 16.31
C TRP A 261 -18.11 10.23 15.69
N SER A 262 -18.40 9.87 14.43
CA SER A 262 -17.70 8.80 13.72
C SER A 262 -16.24 9.20 13.50
N CYS A 263 -15.99 10.44 13.06
CA CYS A 263 -14.65 10.99 12.88
C CYS A 263 -13.82 10.92 14.18
N THR A 264 -14.32 11.44 15.31
CA THR A 264 -13.58 11.39 16.58
C THR A 264 -13.46 9.97 17.17
N PHE A 265 -14.38 9.06 16.84
CA PHE A 265 -14.20 7.64 17.15
C PHE A 265 -13.09 7.00 16.29
N GLU A 266 -13.04 7.29 14.99
CA GLU A 266 -12.01 6.80 14.07
C GLU A 266 -10.62 7.35 14.44
N GLU A 267 -10.51 8.65 14.77
CA GLU A 267 -9.31 9.27 15.37
C GLU A 267 -8.83 8.50 16.60
N SER A 268 -9.74 8.01 17.44
CA SER A 268 -9.42 7.25 18.65
C SER A 268 -8.87 5.84 18.33
N VAL A 269 -9.41 5.17 17.31
CA VAL A 269 -8.88 3.88 16.84
C VAL A 269 -7.49 4.06 16.21
N ASP A 270 -7.30 5.11 15.41
CA ASP A 270 -6.02 5.38 14.75
C ASP A 270 -4.94 5.77 15.76
N ALA A 271 -5.28 6.57 16.77
CA ALA A 271 -4.38 6.93 17.87
C ALA A 271 -3.99 5.70 18.72
N TRP A 272 -4.94 4.81 19.03
CA TRP A 272 -4.64 3.54 19.69
C TRP A 272 -3.71 2.66 18.85
N PHE A 273 -3.97 2.53 17.55
CA PHE A 273 -3.15 1.70 16.66
C PHE A 273 -1.71 2.23 16.54
N GLU A 274 -1.53 3.54 16.42
CA GLU A 274 -0.19 4.16 16.43
C GLU A 274 0.53 4.00 17.77
N ALA A 275 -0.18 4.12 18.90
CA ALA A 275 0.44 4.08 20.22
C ALA A 275 0.79 2.66 20.69
N ALA A 276 -0.10 1.69 20.47
CA ALA A 276 0.02 0.33 21.03
C ALA A 276 0.51 -0.71 20.02
N VAL A 277 0.08 -0.62 18.75
CA VAL A 277 0.22 -1.72 17.78
C VAL A 277 1.38 -1.47 16.81
N ASN A 278 1.46 -0.28 16.22
CA ASN A 278 2.47 0.05 15.22
C ASN A 278 3.94 -0.09 15.70
N PRO A 279 4.32 0.20 16.97
CA PRO A 279 5.68 -0.04 17.47
C PRO A 279 6.08 -1.52 17.40
N LEU A 280 5.15 -2.44 17.70
CA LEU A 280 5.38 -3.89 17.63
C LEU A 280 5.51 -4.36 16.17
N LEU A 281 4.65 -3.87 15.28
CA LEU A 281 4.76 -4.14 13.84
C LEU A 281 6.08 -3.59 13.27
N HIS A 282 6.58 -2.46 13.80
CA HIS A 282 7.89 -1.93 13.44
C HIS A 282 9.04 -2.83 13.92
N THR A 283 8.97 -3.36 15.15
CA THR A 283 9.93 -4.35 15.67
C THR A 283 9.94 -5.62 14.83
N ILE A 284 8.77 -6.18 14.50
CA ILE A 284 8.64 -7.36 13.63
C ILE A 284 9.22 -7.05 12.24
N LYS A 285 8.90 -5.90 11.63
CA LYS A 285 9.50 -5.45 10.36
C LYS A 285 11.03 -5.35 10.44
N GLN A 286 11.60 -4.85 11.53
CA GLN A 286 13.06 -4.80 11.72
C GLN A 286 13.68 -6.19 11.90
N ALA A 287 12.96 -7.14 12.50
CA ALA A 287 13.38 -8.53 12.65
C ALA A 287 13.24 -9.33 11.34
N SER A 288 12.27 -9.00 10.48
CA SER A 288 12.01 -9.74 9.23
C SER A 288 12.83 -9.27 8.03
N VAL A 289 13.23 -7.99 7.95
CA VAL A 289 13.78 -7.38 6.73
C VAL A 289 15.31 -7.28 6.74
N ARG A 290 15.96 -7.65 5.62
CA ARG A 290 17.41 -7.52 5.44
C ARG A 290 17.83 -6.05 5.44
N ARG A 291 18.53 -5.62 6.51
CA ARG A 291 19.08 -4.26 6.69
C ARG A 291 19.91 -3.75 5.51
N ASN A 292 20.56 -4.66 4.77
CA ASN A 292 21.42 -4.38 3.61
C ASN A 292 20.71 -4.56 2.25
N SER A 293 19.38 -4.75 2.23
CA SER A 293 18.60 -4.77 0.99
C SER A 293 18.90 -3.53 0.14
N ARG A 294 19.21 -3.74 -1.15
CA ARG A 294 19.78 -2.70 -2.02
C ARG A 294 18.83 -1.53 -2.29
N PHE A 295 17.57 -1.67 -1.91
CA PHE A 295 16.46 -0.74 -2.12
C PHE A 295 16.77 0.72 -1.74
N ARG A 296 17.43 0.95 -0.58
CA ARG A 296 17.82 2.32 -0.16
C ARG A 296 18.73 3.05 -1.16
N ARG A 297 19.41 2.35 -2.09
CA ARG A 297 20.31 2.96 -3.10
C ARG A 297 19.66 3.12 -4.48
N LEU A 298 18.66 2.30 -4.84
CA LEU A 298 17.94 2.44 -6.12
C LEU A 298 17.15 3.75 -6.16
N ALA A 299 16.47 4.08 -5.05
CA ALA A 299 15.75 5.33 -4.86
C ALA A 299 16.58 6.62 -5.14
N MET A 300 17.91 6.57 -4.96
CA MET A 300 18.79 7.71 -5.25
C MET A 300 19.40 7.68 -6.65
N LYS A 301 19.50 6.52 -7.32
CA LYS A 301 20.16 6.41 -8.63
C LYS A 301 19.26 6.75 -9.82
N THR A 302 17.93 6.63 -9.68
CA THR A 302 16.96 6.97 -10.74
C THR A 302 17.01 8.46 -11.14
N HIS A 303 17.54 9.35 -10.30
CA HIS A 303 17.83 10.75 -10.65
C HIS A 303 18.77 10.91 -11.86
N ASN A 304 19.65 9.93 -12.14
CA ASN A 304 20.52 9.98 -13.32
C ASN A 304 19.74 9.64 -14.62
N LEU A 305 18.74 8.76 -14.55
CA LEU A 305 17.90 8.40 -15.70
C LEU A 305 17.00 9.56 -16.15
N THR A 306 16.58 10.45 -15.24
CA THR A 306 15.89 11.70 -15.61
C THR A 306 16.76 12.65 -16.46
N GLY A 307 18.09 12.60 -16.31
CA GLY A 307 19.03 13.33 -17.18
C GLY A 307 19.09 12.78 -18.62
N PHE A 308 18.87 11.47 -18.79
CA PHE A 308 18.84 10.82 -20.10
C PHE A 308 17.51 11.07 -20.83
N CYS A 309 16.37 10.85 -20.16
CA CYS A 309 15.04 11.09 -20.74
C CYS A 309 14.84 12.54 -21.20
N SER A 310 15.42 13.51 -20.49
CA SER A 310 15.34 14.93 -20.87
C SER A 310 16.01 15.24 -22.22
N ARG A 311 17.09 14.52 -22.58
CA ARG A 311 17.76 14.65 -23.89
C ARG A 311 16.92 14.07 -25.03
N ILE A 312 16.10 13.04 -24.74
CA ILE A 312 15.17 12.45 -25.71
C ILE A 312 13.98 13.39 -25.96
N SER A 313 13.39 13.99 -24.90
CA SER A 313 12.37 15.04 -25.08
C SER A 313 12.89 16.22 -25.91
N ALA A 314 14.10 16.73 -25.61
CA ALA A 314 14.68 17.87 -26.32
C ALA A 314 14.85 17.61 -27.84
N ARG A 315 15.24 16.40 -28.24
CA ARG A 315 15.35 15.97 -29.66
C ARG A 315 14.01 15.76 -30.37
N LEU A 316 12.91 15.68 -29.63
CA LEU A 316 11.55 15.57 -30.20
C LEU A 316 10.89 16.95 -30.31
N SER A 317 11.06 17.82 -29.30
CA SER A 317 10.59 19.21 -29.36
C SER A 317 11.25 20.03 -30.46
N SER A 318 12.48 19.69 -30.88
CA SER A 318 13.17 20.34 -32.00
C SER A 318 12.68 19.90 -33.40
N ARG A 319 11.49 19.31 -33.52
CA ARG A 319 10.87 18.90 -34.79
C ARG A 319 9.45 19.44 -35.01
N SER A 320 8.95 20.33 -34.15
CA SER A 320 7.59 20.88 -34.25
C SER A 320 7.56 22.39 -33.99
N THR A 321 8.15 23.18 -34.90
CA THR A 321 8.10 24.66 -34.88
C THR A 321 7.94 25.25 -36.28
N GLU A 322 6.87 24.84 -36.97
CA GLU A 322 6.20 25.64 -38.01
C GLU A 322 4.71 25.70 -37.67
N GLY A 323 4.06 26.85 -37.88
CA GLY A 323 2.60 26.99 -37.74
C GLY A 323 2.10 27.99 -36.68
N SER A 324 1.78 29.20 -37.15
CA SER A 324 0.81 30.15 -36.59
C SER A 324 1.10 30.89 -35.26
N LEU A 325 1.13 32.23 -35.35
CA LEU A 325 0.89 33.14 -34.23
C LEU A 325 -0.60 33.56 -34.23
N CYS A 326 -1.19 33.82 -33.05
CA CYS A 326 -1.59 35.20 -32.68
C CYS A 326 -2.37 35.32 -31.34
N ARG A 327 -1.88 36.27 -30.52
CA ARG A 327 -2.54 37.30 -29.68
C ARG A 327 -4.08 37.18 -29.41
N GLY A 328 -4.59 37.55 -28.23
CA GLY A 328 -4.02 38.47 -27.22
C GLY A 328 -4.66 38.42 -25.81
N PRO A 329 -4.41 39.43 -24.95
CA PRO A 329 -4.55 39.31 -23.49
C PRO A 329 -5.72 40.08 -22.85
N CYS A 330 -6.05 39.75 -21.59
CA CYS A 330 -6.87 40.57 -20.69
C CYS A 330 -6.24 40.72 -19.29
N HIS A 331 -6.43 41.90 -18.69
CA HIS A 331 -6.35 42.17 -17.24
C HIS A 331 -7.79 42.21 -16.66
N THR A 332 -8.12 42.33 -15.37
CA THR A 332 -7.43 42.61 -14.08
C THR A 332 -8.24 41.83 -13.00
N THR A 333 -8.03 41.77 -11.68
CA THR A 333 -7.30 42.49 -10.59
C THR A 333 -7.14 41.46 -9.43
N GLY A 334 -6.61 41.70 -8.21
CA GLY A 334 -6.07 42.90 -7.55
C GLY A 334 -6.59 43.03 -6.10
N GLY A 335 -5.68 43.02 -5.11
CA GLY A 335 -5.98 43.23 -3.68
C GLY A 335 -6.20 41.95 -2.85
N ARG A 336 -5.99 41.95 -1.53
CA ARG A 336 -5.30 42.95 -0.67
C ARG A 336 -4.80 42.27 0.61
N SER A 337 -3.76 42.83 1.24
CA SER A 337 -3.17 42.36 2.50
C SER A 337 -3.88 42.92 3.75
N THR A 338 -3.77 42.17 4.87
CA THR A 338 -3.78 42.70 6.24
C THR A 338 -2.81 41.88 7.10
N GLU A 339 -1.94 42.55 7.85
CA GLU A 339 -1.00 41.93 8.80
C GLU A 339 -1.61 41.83 10.21
N GLY A 340 -1.14 40.88 11.03
CA GLY A 340 -1.53 40.72 12.44
C GLY A 340 -0.31 40.37 13.30
N ARG A 341 -0.13 41.03 14.45
CA ARG A 341 1.20 41.26 15.04
C ARG A 341 1.30 40.83 16.51
N SER A 342 2.24 39.92 16.83
CA SER A 342 2.85 39.69 18.18
C SER A 342 1.89 39.29 19.33
N THR A 343 2.28 38.88 20.54
CA THR A 343 3.56 38.59 21.27
C THR A 343 3.45 37.17 21.89
N GLY A 344 4.44 36.42 22.36
CA GLY A 344 5.77 36.71 22.94
C GLY A 344 5.82 36.18 24.39
N GLY A 345 6.84 35.39 24.76
CA GLY A 345 6.99 34.77 26.10
C GLY A 345 8.33 34.05 26.27
N ARG A 346 8.86 33.92 27.51
CA ARG A 346 10.19 33.36 27.83
C ARG A 346 10.20 32.53 29.13
N GLY A 347 11.04 31.50 29.16
CA GLY A 347 11.57 30.72 30.30
C GLY A 347 12.44 29.58 29.72
N ALA A 348 13.66 29.22 30.16
CA ALA A 348 14.38 29.32 31.44
C ALA A 348 13.76 28.45 32.55
N THR A 349 14.47 27.56 33.26
CA THR A 349 15.88 27.03 33.19
C THR A 349 15.87 25.58 33.72
N GLU A 350 16.87 24.72 33.53
CA GLU A 350 18.01 24.34 34.43
C GLU A 350 18.64 23.03 33.82
N SER A 351 19.95 22.75 33.78
CA SER A 351 20.84 22.12 34.81
C SER A 351 20.28 20.84 35.48
N GLU A 352 21.03 19.74 35.73
CA GLU A 352 22.46 19.61 36.09
C GLU A 352 23.05 18.17 35.88
N SER A 353 24.38 18.00 36.10
CA SER A 353 25.18 16.78 36.53
C SER A 353 24.90 15.37 35.96
N THR A 354 25.80 14.59 35.33
CA THR A 354 27.15 14.02 35.68
C THR A 354 27.21 12.85 36.68
N GLU A 355 27.58 11.65 36.20
CA GLU A 355 28.43 10.57 36.79
C GLU A 355 28.60 9.51 35.67
N GLU A 356 29.79 9.12 35.18
CA GLU A 356 30.95 8.40 35.77
C GLU A 356 30.87 6.85 35.66
N SER A 357 31.82 6.35 34.87
CA SER A 357 32.36 4.97 34.69
C SER A 357 32.57 4.17 36.01
N PRO A 358 32.76 2.81 36.03
CA PRO A 358 33.67 2.13 35.08
C PRO A 358 33.52 0.60 34.75
N THR A 359 34.25 0.22 33.70
CA THR A 359 34.95 -1.06 33.43
C THR A 359 34.37 -2.43 33.85
N SER A 360 34.31 -3.34 32.88
CA SER A 360 34.94 -4.66 33.04
C SER A 360 35.59 -5.12 31.72
N ALA A 361 36.73 -5.81 31.78
CA ALA A 361 37.51 -6.23 30.61
C ALA A 361 37.52 -7.77 30.47
N GLY A 362 36.87 -8.30 29.44
CA GLY A 362 36.76 -9.74 29.19
C GLY A 362 37.83 -10.26 28.22
N SER A 363 38.86 -10.93 28.74
CA SER A 363 39.94 -11.54 27.94
C SER A 363 39.46 -12.67 27.02
N ARG A 364 40.05 -12.77 25.81
CA ARG A 364 40.29 -14.06 25.12
C ARG A 364 41.37 -13.94 24.03
N ASN A 365 42.57 -14.41 24.35
CA ASN A 365 43.60 -14.68 23.36
C ASN A 365 43.17 -15.81 22.40
N ARG A 366 43.58 -15.72 21.13
CA ARG A 366 43.78 -16.88 20.24
C ARG A 366 45.09 -16.67 19.47
N PRO A 367 45.95 -17.70 19.35
CA PRO A 367 47.08 -17.64 18.43
C PRO A 367 46.58 -17.71 16.99
N ARG A 368 47.40 -17.21 16.07
CA ARG A 368 47.35 -17.57 14.65
C ARG A 368 48.77 -17.85 14.19
N GLU A 369 48.95 -19.01 13.59
CA GLU A 369 50.23 -19.48 13.04
C GLU A 369 50.50 -18.81 11.68
N GLY A 370 51.59 -19.20 11.02
CA GLY A 370 51.99 -18.67 9.72
C GLY A 370 50.95 -18.84 8.61
N GLY A 371 51.12 -18.22 7.44
CA GLY A 371 52.33 -17.59 6.93
C GLY A 371 52.92 -18.45 5.81
N ASP A 372 52.81 -17.94 4.58
CA ASP A 372 53.52 -18.37 3.37
C ASP A 372 53.33 -17.26 2.32
N ASP A 373 54.40 -16.91 1.61
CA ASP A 373 54.38 -15.94 0.49
C ASP A 373 54.08 -16.65 -0.84
N PRO A 374 53.48 -15.93 -1.82
CA PRO A 374 53.65 -16.26 -3.22
C PRO A 374 54.30 -15.12 -4.04
N GLU A 375 55.21 -15.50 -4.94
CA GLU A 375 55.96 -14.60 -5.83
C GLU A 375 55.09 -13.86 -6.89
N PRO A 376 55.60 -12.75 -7.47
CA PRO A 376 54.87 -11.95 -8.46
C PRO A 376 54.99 -12.51 -9.89
N GLY A 377 53.88 -12.59 -10.64
CA GLY A 377 53.93 -13.01 -12.04
C GLY A 377 52.70 -12.68 -12.92
N ILE A 378 52.96 -11.96 -14.02
CA ILE A 378 52.17 -11.89 -15.26
C ILE A 378 50.84 -11.09 -15.21
N ARG A 379 50.86 -9.89 -15.80
CA ARG A 379 49.65 -9.16 -16.23
C ARG A 379 49.12 -9.73 -17.56
N ALA A 380 47.94 -10.34 -17.53
CA ALA A 380 47.12 -10.56 -18.73
C ALA A 380 45.87 -9.67 -18.66
N SER A 381 45.88 -8.52 -19.34
CA SER A 381 44.80 -7.52 -19.29
C SER A 381 43.62 -7.87 -20.21
N ASN A 382 43.00 -9.03 -19.99
CA ASN A 382 41.70 -9.34 -20.58
C ASN A 382 40.62 -8.49 -19.89
N LEU A 383 39.98 -7.57 -20.62
CA LEU A 383 38.76 -6.90 -20.16
C LEU A 383 37.58 -7.88 -20.21
N GLN A 384 37.56 -8.78 -19.25
CA GLN A 384 36.40 -9.59 -18.92
C GLN A 384 35.33 -8.64 -18.35
N LYS A 385 34.33 -8.31 -19.17
CA LYS A 385 33.22 -7.43 -18.77
C LYS A 385 32.55 -8.00 -17.51
N ASP A 386 32.28 -7.14 -16.51
CA ASP A 386 31.42 -7.49 -15.37
C ASP A 386 30.02 -7.87 -15.93
N PRO A 387 29.59 -9.15 -15.85
CA PRO A 387 28.29 -9.56 -16.39
C PRO A 387 27.14 -8.80 -15.71
N ILE A 388 27.33 -8.46 -14.43
CA ILE A 388 26.36 -7.75 -13.60
C ILE A 388 26.32 -6.25 -13.99
N ALA A 389 27.36 -5.71 -14.66
CA ALA A 389 27.33 -4.38 -15.25
C ALA A 389 26.65 -4.37 -16.62
N GLU A 390 26.84 -5.41 -17.43
CA GLU A 390 26.18 -5.56 -18.73
C GLU A 390 24.67 -5.81 -18.56
N GLU A 391 24.27 -6.64 -17.59
CA GLU A 391 22.88 -6.84 -17.16
C GLU A 391 22.24 -5.53 -16.65
N ARG A 392 22.95 -4.75 -15.82
CA ARG A 392 22.49 -3.42 -15.38
C ARG A 392 22.28 -2.47 -16.55
N SER A 393 23.20 -2.45 -17.51
CA SER A 393 23.09 -1.64 -18.73
C SER A 393 21.86 -2.04 -19.57
N ALA A 394 21.61 -3.35 -19.71
CA ALA A 394 20.42 -3.86 -20.38
C ALA A 394 19.13 -3.49 -19.64
N ARG A 395 19.07 -3.63 -18.31
CA ARG A 395 17.93 -3.23 -17.47
C ARG A 395 17.66 -1.72 -17.54
N ASP A 396 18.68 -0.88 -17.47
CA ASP A 396 18.54 0.58 -17.56
C ASP A 396 18.11 1.01 -18.97
N ALA A 397 18.63 0.35 -20.02
CA ALA A 397 18.21 0.58 -21.41
C ALA A 397 16.77 0.11 -21.68
N LEU A 398 16.36 -1.04 -21.13
CA LEU A 398 14.99 -1.54 -21.20
C LEU A 398 14.02 -0.64 -20.41
N SER A 399 14.42 -0.14 -19.24
CA SER A 399 13.64 0.83 -18.46
C SER A 399 13.48 2.16 -19.21
N ALA A 400 14.56 2.69 -19.79
CA ALA A 400 14.49 3.90 -20.61
C ALA A 400 13.67 3.71 -21.90
N THR A 401 13.72 2.52 -22.51
CA THR A 401 12.90 2.16 -23.67
C THR A 401 11.44 1.99 -23.28
N PHE A 402 11.14 1.31 -22.17
CA PHE A 402 9.80 1.17 -21.61
C PHE A 402 9.20 2.54 -21.28
N ILE A 403 9.91 3.43 -20.58
CA ILE A 403 9.45 4.80 -20.30
C ILE A 403 9.21 5.58 -21.61
N ALA A 404 10.02 5.36 -22.64
CA ALA A 404 9.86 6.02 -23.94
C ALA A 404 8.69 5.46 -24.77
N GLU A 405 8.49 4.14 -24.83
CA GLU A 405 7.35 3.49 -25.47
C GLU A 405 6.05 3.78 -24.70
N TRP A 406 6.12 3.81 -23.36
CA TRP A 406 5.03 4.25 -22.51
C TRP A 406 4.64 5.68 -22.84
N SER A 407 5.56 6.66 -22.76
CA SER A 407 5.23 8.06 -23.09
C SER A 407 4.86 8.33 -24.56
N ARG A 408 5.21 7.45 -25.51
CA ARG A 408 4.88 7.65 -26.95
C ARG A 408 3.63 6.92 -27.42
N GLY A 409 3.36 5.72 -26.90
CA GLY A 409 2.33 4.82 -27.40
C GLY A 409 1.31 4.39 -26.35
N LEU A 410 1.74 4.13 -25.11
CA LEU A 410 0.81 3.71 -24.05
C LEU A 410 0.21 4.87 -23.26
N GLN A 411 0.84 6.02 -23.04
CA GLN A 411 0.26 7.11 -22.24
C GLN A 411 -1.07 7.70 -22.80
N PRO A 412 -1.39 7.58 -24.10
CA PRO A 412 -2.75 7.85 -24.61
C PRO A 412 -3.77 6.74 -24.28
N LEU A 413 -3.39 5.46 -24.36
CA LEU A 413 -4.25 4.28 -24.14
C LEU A 413 -4.41 3.97 -22.63
N CYS A 414 -3.28 4.07 -21.93
CA CYS A 414 -3.02 4.15 -20.50
C CYS A 414 -2.76 5.60 -20.09
N ARG A 415 -3.69 6.51 -20.47
CA ARG A 415 -4.19 7.47 -19.48
C ARG A 415 -4.60 6.65 -18.23
N PRO A 416 -4.66 7.23 -17.01
CA PRO A 416 -5.35 6.51 -15.92
C PRO A 416 -6.68 6.04 -16.48
N LEU A 417 -7.02 4.75 -16.27
CA LEU A 417 -8.25 4.17 -16.77
C LEU A 417 -9.39 4.86 -16.00
N PHE A 418 -9.80 6.00 -16.54
CA PHE A 418 -11.08 6.58 -16.31
C PHE A 418 -12.08 5.53 -16.77
N VAL A 419 -12.49 4.70 -15.81
CA VAL A 419 -13.90 4.37 -15.68
C VAL A 419 -14.58 5.72 -15.56
N SER A 420 -14.85 6.33 -16.70
CA SER A 420 -15.63 7.54 -16.80
C SER A 420 -17.03 7.09 -16.48
N TRP A 421 -17.40 7.22 -15.20
CA TRP A 421 -18.76 7.05 -14.71
C TRP A 421 -19.60 8.23 -15.22
N ALA A 422 -19.70 8.32 -16.55
CA ALA A 422 -20.38 9.36 -17.26
C ALA A 422 -21.88 9.14 -17.08
N HIS A 423 -22.55 10.13 -16.48
CA HIS A 423 -23.99 10.24 -16.62
C HIS A 423 -24.32 10.56 -18.08
N GLU A 424 -24.57 9.53 -18.89
CA GLU A 424 -25.42 9.70 -20.06
C GLU A 424 -26.85 9.96 -19.56
N GLY A 425 -27.33 11.17 -19.77
CA GLY A 425 -28.57 11.64 -19.17
C GLY A 425 -29.81 11.05 -19.83
N SER A 426 -30.54 10.20 -19.11
CA SER A 426 -31.91 9.79 -19.45
C SER A 426 -32.78 9.69 -18.19
N PRO A 427 -33.82 10.53 -18.03
CA PRO A 427 -34.64 10.57 -16.82
C PRO A 427 -35.77 9.51 -16.86
N ALA A 428 -35.44 8.24 -17.10
CA ALA A 428 -36.41 7.14 -17.06
C ALA A 428 -35.79 5.78 -16.69
N ALA A 429 -36.44 5.07 -15.77
CA ALA A 429 -36.30 3.64 -15.47
C ALA A 429 -34.91 3.09 -15.03
N GLY A 430 -34.69 3.06 -13.71
CA GLY A 430 -33.95 1.98 -13.04
C GLY A 430 -32.42 2.04 -13.13
N GLU A 431 -31.82 2.89 -12.30
CA GLU A 431 -30.36 3.00 -12.15
C GLU A 431 -29.70 1.63 -11.85
N ARG A 432 -28.84 1.18 -12.77
CA ARG A 432 -27.90 0.07 -12.55
C ARG A 432 -26.48 0.54 -12.89
N LEU A 433 -25.64 0.59 -11.87
CA LEU A 433 -24.20 0.89 -12.01
C LEU A 433 -23.49 -0.28 -12.71
N PHE A 434 -23.34 -0.19 -14.03
CA PHE A 434 -22.60 -1.19 -14.82
C PHE A 434 -21.09 -0.94 -14.79
N CYS A 435 -20.42 -1.42 -13.73
CA CYS A 435 -18.97 -1.49 -13.70
C CYS A 435 -18.49 -2.71 -14.49
N SER A 436 -18.24 -2.55 -15.79
CA SER A 436 -17.82 -3.64 -16.68
C SER A 436 -16.38 -4.10 -16.41
N TRP A 437 -16.20 -4.87 -15.34
CA TRP A 437 -15.04 -5.74 -15.13
C TRP A 437 -15.16 -6.97 -16.04
N ALA A 438 -15.21 -6.75 -17.36
CA ALA A 438 -15.28 -7.81 -18.34
C ALA A 438 -14.05 -8.72 -18.20
N GLU A 439 -14.26 -10.00 -17.94
CA GLU A 439 -13.22 -11.00 -18.13
C GLU A 439 -12.90 -11.07 -19.64
N PRO A 440 -11.62 -10.94 -20.06
CA PRO A 440 -11.28 -10.95 -21.48
C PRO A 440 -11.71 -12.26 -22.15
N SER A 441 -12.75 -12.19 -22.98
CA SER A 441 -13.43 -13.35 -23.59
C SER A 441 -12.65 -13.94 -24.77
N TRP A 442 -11.47 -14.49 -24.50
CA TRP A 442 -10.60 -15.13 -25.49
C TRP A 442 -10.69 -16.67 -25.49
N ALA A 443 -11.47 -17.26 -24.58
CA ALA A 443 -11.58 -18.70 -24.38
C ALA A 443 -12.63 -19.40 -25.28
N SER A 444 -12.68 -19.10 -26.59
CA SER A 444 -13.47 -19.89 -27.57
C SER A 444 -13.19 -19.59 -29.07
N HIS A 445 -11.93 -19.38 -29.46
CA HIS A 445 -11.53 -19.53 -30.87
C HIS A 445 -10.49 -20.64 -31.01
N ASN A 446 -10.96 -21.83 -31.43
CA ASN A 446 -10.10 -22.84 -32.02
C ASN A 446 -9.52 -22.28 -33.33
N LEU A 447 -8.24 -22.55 -33.57
CA LEU A 447 -7.62 -22.41 -34.88
C LEU A 447 -7.40 -23.83 -35.43
N ASP A 448 -8.19 -24.17 -36.44
CA ASP A 448 -7.80 -25.11 -37.51
C ASP A 448 -7.10 -24.30 -38.62
#